data_AF-A0A1L5KFM6-F1
#
_entry.id   AF-A0A1L5KFM6-F1
#
_cell.length_a   1.000
_cell.length_b   1.000
_cell.length_c   1.000
_cell.angle_alpha   90.00
_cell.angle_beta   90.00
_cell.angle_gamma   90.00
#
_symmetry.space_group_name_H-M   'P 1'
#
loop_
_entity.id
_entity.type
_entity.pdbx_description
1 polymer ?
#
loop_
_entity_poly.entity_id
_entity_poly.type
_entity_poly.pdbx_seq_one_letter_code
_entity_poly.pdbx_strand_id
1 'polypeptide(L)'
;MKDVKKKIWRRRGPAVLVLCLAVIVQGCAGYPADKDGGHREQNKTNENGRLSVVTTIFPPYDFVREIAGDCVDLKMLLKPGEESHSYEPTPQDMIAIENSDVFIYVGGENDVWVEDILSSMPDKDRVSIRLLDCVETEEEEHVEGMKEPAGDSHHEMHGEEEHEGSVHEIDEHVWTSPVNASVIVEKIKEVLIQKDSENKAAYEENADRYQT
;
A
#
# COMPACT_ATOMS: atom_id res chain seq x y z
N MET A 1 17.98 -74.79 -19.85
CA MET A 1 17.20 -74.09 -18.80
C MET A 1 17.95 -72.82 -18.40
N LYS A 2 17.33 -71.67 -18.69
CA LYS A 2 17.59 -70.30 -18.20
C LYS A 2 18.92 -69.62 -18.62
N ASP A 3 18.77 -68.74 -19.61
CA ASP A 3 19.64 -67.64 -20.04
C ASP A 3 20.14 -66.74 -18.90
N VAL A 4 21.41 -66.30 -18.99
CA VAL A 4 21.77 -64.87 -18.83
C VAL A 4 22.96 -64.56 -19.75
N LYS A 5 22.70 -63.74 -20.78
CA LYS A 5 23.70 -63.22 -21.71
C LYS A 5 24.51 -62.09 -21.05
N LYS A 6 25.84 -62.24 -20.93
CA LYS A 6 26.76 -61.10 -20.76
C LYS A 6 27.54 -60.91 -22.06
N LYS A 7 27.12 -59.94 -22.87
CA LYS A 7 27.80 -59.58 -24.12
C LYS A 7 28.88 -58.55 -23.84
N ILE A 8 30.09 -59.07 -23.68
CA ILE A 8 31.35 -58.36 -23.87
C ILE A 8 31.48 -58.00 -25.37
N TRP A 9 31.80 -56.75 -25.74
CA TRP A 9 33.09 -56.39 -26.36
C TRP A 9 33.21 -54.91 -26.74
N ARG A 10 34.47 -54.47 -26.73
CA ARG A 10 35.00 -53.13 -26.96
C ARG A 10 35.11 -52.77 -28.45
N ARG A 11 35.29 -51.45 -28.65
CA ARG A 11 36.14 -50.76 -29.64
C ARG A 11 35.58 -50.50 -31.04
N ARG A 12 35.58 -49.20 -31.39
CA ARG A 12 36.30 -48.60 -32.55
C ARG A 12 36.18 -47.07 -32.49
N GLY A 13 37.30 -46.35 -32.36
CA GLY A 13 37.39 -44.92 -32.74
C GLY A 13 37.79 -44.79 -34.22
N PRO A 14 38.35 -43.66 -34.70
CA PRO A 14 38.26 -42.26 -34.25
C PRO A 14 37.61 -41.36 -35.34
N ALA A 15 37.07 -40.21 -34.98
CA ALA A 15 36.80 -39.14 -35.96
C ALA A 15 37.26 -37.80 -35.36
N VAL A 16 38.38 -37.34 -35.91
CA VAL A 16 39.00 -36.05 -35.65
C VAL A 16 38.14 -34.97 -36.29
N LEU A 17 37.75 -33.96 -35.52
CA LEU A 17 37.33 -32.66 -36.06
C LEU A 17 37.91 -31.58 -35.16
N VAL A 18 39.02 -31.03 -35.65
CA VAL A 18 39.69 -29.83 -35.14
C VAL A 18 38.88 -28.63 -35.61
N LEU A 19 38.45 -27.77 -34.69
CA LEU A 19 38.32 -26.35 -34.98
C LEU A 19 38.54 -25.53 -33.70
N CYS A 20 39.76 -24.98 -33.59
CA CYS A 20 40.07 -23.87 -32.72
C CYS A 20 39.29 -22.63 -33.19
N LEU A 21 38.59 -21.95 -32.29
CA LEU A 21 38.42 -20.50 -32.38
C LEU A 21 38.28 -19.92 -30.98
N ALA A 22 39.37 -19.35 -30.48
CA ALA A 22 39.34 -18.41 -29.38
C ALA A 22 38.79 -17.09 -29.90
N VAL A 23 37.73 -16.57 -29.29
CA VAL A 23 37.29 -15.18 -29.45
C VAL A 23 37.40 -14.51 -28.10
N ILE A 24 38.37 -13.62 -28.02
CA ILE A 24 38.52 -12.60 -26.97
C ILE A 24 37.52 -11.50 -27.30
N VAL A 25 36.64 -11.15 -26.38
CA VAL A 25 35.98 -9.84 -26.37
C VAL A 25 36.40 -9.12 -25.10
N GLN A 26 37.08 -8.01 -25.34
CA GLN A 26 37.50 -7.00 -24.38
C GLN A 26 36.31 -6.45 -23.58
N GLY A 27 36.41 -6.50 -22.25
CA GLY A 27 35.73 -5.56 -21.37
C GLY A 27 36.48 -4.24 -21.41
N CYS A 28 35.88 -3.22 -22.02
CA CYS A 28 36.39 -1.87 -22.03
C CYS A 28 36.21 -1.20 -20.65
N ALA A 29 37.27 -0.51 -20.21
CA ALA A 29 37.34 0.74 -19.45
C ALA A 29 36.20 1.03 -18.44
N GLY A 30 36.43 1.12 -17.13
CA GLY A 30 37.38 2.07 -16.55
C GLY A 30 36.87 3.51 -16.71
N TYR A 31 35.99 3.95 -15.80
CA TYR A 31 35.68 5.38 -15.58
C TYR A 31 35.78 5.71 -14.08
N PRO A 32 36.19 6.95 -13.77
CA PRO A 32 37.00 7.27 -12.61
C PRO A 32 36.17 7.46 -11.33
N ALA A 33 36.86 7.29 -10.21
CA ALA A 33 36.44 7.84 -8.93
C ALA A 33 36.37 9.36 -9.06
N ASP A 34 35.16 9.92 -9.05
CA ASP A 34 34.96 11.35 -8.84
C ASP A 34 34.70 11.60 -7.35
N LYS A 35 35.68 12.24 -6.71
CA LYS A 35 35.50 12.90 -5.44
C LYS A 35 34.93 14.27 -5.77
N ASP A 36 33.63 14.46 -5.57
CA ASP A 36 33.13 15.80 -5.29
C ASP A 36 32.00 15.76 -4.26
N GLY A 37 32.21 16.53 -3.20
CA GLY A 37 31.29 16.68 -2.08
C GLY A 37 30.23 17.70 -2.45
N GLY A 38 29.11 17.22 -2.99
CA GLY A 38 27.87 17.98 -3.08
C GLY A 38 26.81 17.30 -2.22
N HIS A 39 26.42 17.92 -1.12
CA HIS A 39 25.17 17.59 -0.43
C HIS A 39 24.01 17.91 -1.39
N ARG A 40 23.69 16.95 -2.25
CA ARG A 40 22.43 16.91 -2.98
C ARG A 40 21.41 16.39 -1.99
N GLU A 41 20.44 17.24 -1.66
CA GLU A 41 19.26 16.88 -0.88
C GLU A 41 18.63 15.64 -1.54
N GLN A 42 18.84 14.48 -0.93
CA GLN A 42 18.29 13.23 -1.43
C GLN A 42 16.82 13.23 -1.07
N ASN A 43 15.99 13.68 -2.00
CA ASN A 43 14.60 13.29 -1.99
C ASN A 43 14.60 11.77 -2.14
N LYS A 44 14.31 11.05 -1.03
CA LYS A 44 14.29 9.60 -0.97
C LYS A 44 13.11 9.10 -1.78
N THR A 45 13.31 9.05 -3.09
CA THR A 45 12.58 8.12 -3.94
C THR A 45 12.96 6.72 -3.48
N ASN A 46 11.98 5.84 -3.29
CA ASN A 46 12.22 4.43 -3.01
C ASN A 46 13.22 3.87 -4.03
N GLU A 47 14.00 2.84 -3.68
CA GLU A 47 15.16 2.36 -4.46
C GLU A 47 14.87 2.02 -5.94
N ASN A 48 13.59 1.90 -6.31
CA ASN A 48 13.09 1.63 -7.65
C ASN A 48 12.33 2.79 -8.33
N GLY A 49 12.21 3.96 -7.69
CA GLY A 49 11.49 5.14 -8.21
C GLY A 49 9.97 5.00 -8.26
N ARG A 50 9.40 3.95 -7.65
CA ARG A 50 7.95 3.70 -7.61
C ARG A 50 7.28 4.55 -6.54
N LEU A 51 6.04 4.96 -6.82
CA LEU A 51 5.18 5.71 -5.90
C LEU A 51 4.94 4.88 -4.63
N SER A 52 5.19 5.46 -3.45
CA SER A 52 4.97 4.82 -2.16
C SER A 52 3.55 5.09 -1.65
N VAL A 53 2.76 4.03 -1.45
CA VAL A 53 1.39 4.11 -0.94
C VAL A 53 1.29 3.36 0.39
N VAL A 54 0.77 4.03 1.41
CA VAL A 54 0.52 3.45 2.74
C VAL A 54 -0.98 3.45 3.01
N THR A 55 -1.47 2.36 3.56
CA THR A 55 -2.88 2.18 3.93
C THR A 55 -2.99 1.71 5.38
N THR A 56 -4.03 2.12 6.12
CA THR A 56 -4.21 1.65 7.50
C THR A 56 -4.62 0.18 7.52
N ILE A 57 -5.76 -0.12 6.89
CA ILE A 57 -6.41 -1.44 6.91
C ILE A 57 -6.57 -2.08 5.51
N PHE A 58 -7.09 -3.31 5.49
CA PHE A 58 -7.19 -4.14 4.29
C PHE A 58 -8.07 -3.58 3.15
N PRO A 59 -9.27 -3.01 3.38
CA PRO A 59 -10.10 -2.53 2.28
C PRO A 59 -9.41 -1.52 1.34
N PRO A 60 -8.83 -0.38 1.82
CA PRO A 60 -8.08 0.51 0.95
C PRO A 60 -6.80 -0.13 0.39
N TYR A 61 -6.15 -1.03 1.13
CA TYR A 61 -5.01 -1.80 0.60
C TYR A 61 -5.42 -2.61 -0.63
N ASP A 62 -6.53 -3.32 -0.56
CA ASP A 62 -7.05 -4.16 -1.64
C ASP A 62 -7.39 -3.31 -2.87
N PHE A 63 -8.08 -2.18 -2.67
CA PHE A 63 -8.40 -1.24 -3.74
C PHE A 63 -7.14 -0.75 -4.47
N VAL A 64 -6.11 -0.31 -3.74
CA VAL A 64 -4.85 0.11 -4.36
C VAL A 64 -4.15 -1.06 -5.04
N ARG A 65 -4.14 -2.25 -4.43
CA ARG A 65 -3.51 -3.44 -5.02
C ARG A 65 -4.14 -3.78 -6.36
N GLU A 66 -5.46 -3.72 -6.48
CA GLU A 66 -6.16 -4.05 -7.72
C GLU A 66 -6.00 -2.96 -8.78
N ILE A 67 -6.02 -1.68 -8.40
CA ILE A 67 -5.86 -0.55 -9.35
C ILE A 67 -4.40 -0.46 -9.83
N ALA A 68 -3.45 -0.50 -8.89
CA ALA A 68 -2.09 -0.10 -9.13
C ALA A 68 -1.11 -1.26 -9.29
N GLY A 69 -1.40 -2.43 -8.69
CA GLY A 69 -0.59 -3.64 -8.78
C GLY A 69 0.90 -3.38 -8.60
N ASP A 70 1.69 -3.79 -9.60
CA ASP A 70 3.15 -3.64 -9.60
C ASP A 70 3.65 -2.25 -10.06
N CYS A 71 2.82 -1.21 -10.11
CA CYS A 71 3.27 0.15 -10.40
C CYS A 71 3.73 0.90 -9.13
N VAL A 72 3.24 0.50 -7.95
CA VAL A 72 3.44 1.20 -6.67
C VAL A 72 4.13 0.33 -5.64
N ASP A 73 4.78 0.94 -4.65
CA ASP A 73 5.21 0.24 -3.44
C ASP A 73 4.10 0.39 -2.38
N LEU A 74 3.37 -0.69 -2.12
CA LEU A 74 2.17 -0.67 -1.30
C LEU A 74 2.39 -1.35 0.05
N LYS A 75 2.17 -0.60 1.14
CA LYS A 75 2.24 -1.09 2.52
C LYS A 75 0.89 -0.94 3.22
N MET A 76 0.47 -1.99 3.92
CA MET A 76 -0.62 -1.94 4.92
C MET A 76 0.03 -1.85 6.31
N LEU A 77 -0.49 -0.96 7.17
CA LEU A 77 0.02 -0.80 8.53
C LEU A 77 -0.45 -1.94 9.42
N LEU A 78 -1.76 -2.16 9.50
CA LEU A 78 -2.33 -3.22 10.31
C LEU A 78 -2.07 -4.57 9.66
N LYS A 79 -1.62 -5.53 10.44
CA LYS A 79 -1.43 -6.91 9.97
C LYS A 79 -2.78 -7.65 9.97
N PRO A 80 -2.92 -8.70 9.15
CA PRO A 80 -4.11 -9.54 9.20
C PRO A 80 -4.40 -10.05 10.63
N GLY A 81 -5.59 -9.72 11.14
CA GLY A 81 -6.05 -10.10 12.47
C GLY A 81 -5.75 -9.09 13.59
N GLU A 82 -5.11 -7.95 13.29
CA GLU A 82 -5.07 -6.80 14.20
C GLU A 82 -6.41 -6.05 14.17
N GLU A 83 -6.80 -5.50 15.32
CA GLU A 83 -8.04 -4.74 15.52
C GLU A 83 -7.77 -3.25 15.27
N SER A 84 -8.57 -2.61 14.42
CA SER A 84 -8.36 -1.22 13.99
C SER A 84 -8.83 -0.21 15.03
N HIS A 85 -10.00 -0.44 15.65
CA HIS A 85 -10.57 0.48 16.63
C HIS A 85 -9.74 0.65 17.91
N SER A 86 -8.73 -0.21 18.12
CA SER A 86 -7.83 -0.14 19.27
C SER A 86 -6.36 -0.13 18.85
N TYR A 87 -6.09 0.22 17.59
CA TYR A 87 -4.74 0.25 17.06
C TYR A 87 -3.96 1.46 17.58
N GLU A 88 -2.74 1.20 18.04
CA GLU A 88 -1.77 2.25 18.36
C GLU A 88 -0.58 2.16 17.38
N PRO A 89 -0.29 3.23 16.63
CA PRO A 89 0.77 3.21 15.62
C PRO A 89 2.16 3.13 16.26
N THR A 90 3.02 2.30 15.67
CA THR A 90 4.42 2.21 16.10
C THR A 90 5.25 3.37 15.51
N PRO A 91 6.43 3.68 16.07
CA PRO A 91 7.35 4.65 15.46
C PRO A 91 7.70 4.32 13.99
N GLN A 92 7.76 3.04 13.65
CA GLN A 92 8.01 2.59 12.28
C GLN A 92 6.85 2.88 11.33
N ASP A 93 5.62 2.90 11.84
CA ASP A 93 4.44 3.25 11.05
C ASP A 93 4.39 4.75 10.80
N MET A 94 4.69 5.55 11.81
CA MET A 94 4.85 6.99 11.63
C MET A 94 5.88 7.31 10.56
N ILE A 95 7.06 6.67 10.60
CA ILE A 95 8.09 6.84 9.56
C ILE A 95 7.60 6.40 8.18
N ALA A 96 6.79 5.33 8.10
CA ALA A 96 6.22 4.88 6.83
C ALA A 96 5.23 5.89 6.26
N ILE A 97 4.32 6.43 7.09
CA ILE A 97 3.37 7.49 6.70
C ILE A 97 4.14 8.74 6.27
N GLU A 98 5.13 9.17 7.06
CA GLU A 98 5.92 10.38 6.80
C GLU A 98 6.70 10.32 5.48
N ASN A 99 7.09 9.13 5.02
CA ASN A 99 7.84 8.94 3.78
C ASN A 99 6.98 8.47 2.60
N SER A 100 5.67 8.29 2.79
CA SER A 100 4.75 7.91 1.72
C SER A 100 4.39 9.11 0.84
N ASP A 101 4.11 8.83 -0.44
CA ASP A 101 3.59 9.80 -1.39
C ASP A 101 2.06 9.88 -1.32
N VAL A 102 1.42 8.75 -1.00
CA VAL A 102 -0.03 8.65 -0.78
C VAL A 102 -0.30 7.88 0.51
N PHE A 103 -1.11 8.45 1.39
CA PHE A 103 -1.58 7.80 2.60
C PHE A 103 -3.10 7.68 2.61
N ILE A 104 -3.63 6.48 2.81
CA ILE A 104 -5.07 6.21 2.73
C ILE A 104 -5.54 5.57 4.03
N TYR A 105 -6.56 6.16 4.64
CA TYR A 105 -7.06 5.75 5.94
C TYR A 105 -8.59 5.92 5.98
N VAL A 106 -9.26 5.18 6.85
CA VAL A 106 -10.72 5.24 7.01
C VAL A 106 -11.14 6.63 7.48
N GLY A 107 -10.55 7.07 8.59
CA GLY A 107 -11.02 8.21 9.39
C GLY A 107 -12.05 7.76 10.43
N GLY A 108 -12.60 8.72 11.18
CA GLY A 108 -13.56 8.39 12.24
C GLY A 108 -12.88 7.75 13.45
N GLU A 109 -13.61 6.89 14.15
CA GLU A 109 -13.13 6.18 15.33
C GLU A 109 -12.07 5.11 15.00
N ASN A 110 -12.07 4.58 13.77
CA ASN A 110 -11.09 3.61 13.28
C ASN A 110 -9.67 4.14 13.39
N ASP A 111 -9.53 5.43 13.13
CA ASP A 111 -8.27 6.10 12.80
C ASP A 111 -8.14 7.44 13.55
N VAL A 112 -8.71 7.58 14.76
CA VAL A 112 -8.65 8.83 15.56
C VAL A 112 -7.21 9.33 15.71
N TRP A 113 -6.27 8.40 15.86
CA TRP A 113 -4.84 8.68 16.01
C TRP A 113 -4.21 9.35 14.78
N VAL A 114 -4.82 9.22 13.59
CA VAL A 114 -4.23 9.68 12.33
C VAL A 114 -4.12 11.21 12.30
N GLU A 115 -5.15 11.93 12.74
CA GLU A 115 -5.18 13.40 12.63
C GLU A 115 -4.08 14.05 13.46
N ASP A 116 -3.90 13.59 14.69
CA ASP A 116 -2.82 14.03 15.59
C ASP A 116 -1.45 13.79 14.96
N ILE A 117 -1.24 12.62 14.37
CA ILE A 117 0.04 12.27 13.75
C ILE A 117 0.29 13.14 12.51
N LEU A 118 -0.69 13.29 11.64
CA LEU A 118 -0.56 14.12 10.44
C LEU A 118 -0.29 15.60 10.79
N SER A 119 -0.89 16.12 11.87
CA SER A 119 -0.66 17.49 12.35
C SER A 119 0.78 17.74 12.82
N SER A 120 1.44 16.68 13.31
CA SER A 120 2.82 16.72 13.81
C SER A 120 3.88 16.50 12.73
N MET A 121 3.47 15.95 11.58
CA MET A 121 4.38 15.62 10.49
C MET A 121 4.70 16.84 9.62
N PRO A 122 5.92 16.91 9.06
CA PRO A 122 6.22 17.92 8.05
C PRO A 122 5.27 17.80 6.86
N ASP A 123 4.86 18.96 6.34
CA ASP A 123 4.14 19.07 5.09
C ASP A 123 5.10 18.73 3.94
N LYS A 124 5.14 17.44 3.61
CA LYS A 124 5.72 16.92 2.37
C LYS A 124 4.59 16.88 1.34
N ASP A 125 4.92 16.81 0.06
CA ASP A 125 3.97 16.65 -1.05
C ASP A 125 3.21 15.29 -1.02
N ARG A 126 2.83 14.79 0.17
CA ARG A 126 2.02 13.60 0.40
C ARG A 126 0.56 13.97 0.22
N VAL A 127 -0.18 13.15 -0.52
CA VAL A 127 -1.64 13.27 -0.60
C VAL A 127 -2.25 12.27 0.38
N SER A 128 -3.15 12.75 1.24
CA SER A 128 -3.88 11.88 2.17
C SER A 128 -5.33 11.72 1.71
N ILE A 129 -5.84 10.49 1.71
CA ILE A 129 -7.23 10.16 1.37
C ILE A 129 -7.89 9.59 2.61
N ARG A 130 -8.92 10.28 3.10
CA ARG A 130 -9.82 9.80 4.14
C ARG A 130 -11.05 9.18 3.48
N LEU A 131 -11.35 7.92 3.74
CA LEU A 131 -12.46 7.22 3.08
C LEU A 131 -13.81 7.89 3.39
N LEU A 132 -14.00 8.38 4.62
CA LEU A 132 -15.23 9.09 5.00
C LEU A 132 -15.45 10.39 4.21
N ASP A 133 -14.40 11.03 3.68
CA ASP A 133 -14.55 12.21 2.81
C ASP A 133 -14.93 11.86 1.37
N CYS A 134 -14.89 10.58 1.00
CA CYS A 134 -15.14 10.14 -0.37
C CYS A 134 -16.63 9.91 -0.65
N VAL A 135 -17.45 9.72 0.40
CA VAL A 135 -18.82 9.23 0.27
C VAL A 135 -19.77 9.92 1.23
N GLU A 136 -21.07 9.75 1.01
CA GLU A 136 -22.08 10.10 2.00
C GLU A 136 -22.05 9.05 3.12
N THR A 137 -21.97 9.51 4.36
CA THR A 137 -21.86 8.68 5.56
C THR A 137 -23.21 8.52 6.23
N GLU A 138 -23.45 7.35 6.83
CA GLU A 138 -24.67 7.04 7.57
C GLU A 138 -24.41 7.08 9.09
N GLU A 139 -25.46 7.23 9.88
CA GLU A 139 -25.38 7.12 11.34
C GLU A 139 -25.32 5.65 11.78
N GLU A 140 -24.61 5.37 12.86
CA GLU A 140 -24.51 4.03 13.42
C GLU A 140 -25.85 3.56 14.02
N GLU A 141 -26.34 2.43 13.51
CA GLU A 141 -27.56 1.81 14.02
C GLU A 141 -27.29 1.05 15.32
N HIS A 142 -27.76 1.60 16.43
CA HIS A 142 -27.69 0.95 17.74
C HIS A 142 -28.82 -0.08 17.92
N VAL A 143 -28.47 -1.34 18.13
CA VAL A 143 -29.42 -2.43 18.42
C VAL A 143 -29.25 -3.00 19.83
N GLU A 144 -30.33 -3.56 20.39
CA GLU A 144 -30.34 -4.13 21.73
C GLU A 144 -29.26 -5.22 21.89
N GLY A 145 -28.32 -5.00 22.81
CA GLY A 145 -27.19 -5.88 23.06
C GLY A 145 -25.86 -5.44 22.46
N MET A 146 -25.83 -4.33 21.71
CA MET A 146 -24.58 -3.65 21.38
C MET A 146 -23.94 -3.09 22.66
N LYS A 147 -22.61 -3.19 22.70
CA LYS A 147 -21.84 -2.59 23.76
C LYS A 147 -21.73 -1.10 23.41
N GLU A 148 -22.25 -0.24 24.27
CA GLU A 148 -22.06 1.18 24.05
C GLU A 148 -20.56 1.50 23.98
N PRO A 149 -20.18 2.44 23.10
CA PRO A 149 -18.82 2.96 23.05
C PRO A 149 -18.42 3.38 24.45
N ALA A 150 -17.19 3.04 24.84
CA ALA A 150 -16.66 3.49 26.12
C ALA A 150 -16.46 5.01 26.01
N GLY A 151 -17.47 5.78 26.40
CA GLY A 151 -17.47 7.24 26.25
C GLY A 151 -16.13 7.82 26.69
N ASP A 152 -15.34 8.27 25.71
CA ASP A 152 -14.09 8.95 25.98
C ASP A 152 -14.47 10.33 26.52
N SER A 153 -14.34 10.48 27.82
CA SER A 153 -14.61 11.72 28.53
C SER A 153 -13.53 12.75 28.22
N HIS A 154 -13.53 13.29 27.01
CA HIS A 154 -12.91 14.57 26.73
C HIS A 154 -13.83 15.66 27.28
N HIS A 155 -13.48 16.13 28.47
CA HIS A 155 -14.12 17.26 29.16
C HIS A 155 -14.13 18.53 28.29
N GLU A 156 -15.25 18.83 27.65
CA GLU A 156 -15.64 20.18 27.26
C GLU A 156 -16.68 20.70 28.28
N MET A 157 -16.30 21.72 29.05
CA MET A 157 -17.17 22.38 30.03
C MET A 157 -18.19 23.28 29.34
N HIS A 158 -19.45 22.85 29.24
CA HIS A 158 -20.63 23.74 29.19
C HIS A 158 -21.79 22.96 29.85
N GLY A 159 -22.31 23.39 31.01
CA GLY A 159 -23.40 24.36 31.06
C GLY A 159 -24.73 23.62 30.97
N GLU A 160 -25.42 23.48 32.11
CA GLU A 160 -26.72 22.82 32.30
C GLU A 160 -27.68 22.98 31.11
N GLU A 161 -28.13 21.87 30.49
CA GLU A 161 -29.52 21.57 30.12
C GLU A 161 -29.66 20.05 29.87
N GLU A 162 -30.75 19.46 30.37
CA GLU A 162 -31.14 18.07 30.19
C GLU A 162 -31.55 17.79 28.74
N HIS A 163 -30.72 17.06 27.99
CA HIS A 163 -31.13 16.35 26.80
C HIS A 163 -30.49 14.96 26.82
N GLU A 164 -31.32 13.91 26.70
CA GLU A 164 -30.90 12.57 26.28
C GLU A 164 -30.25 12.68 24.89
N GLY A 165 -28.96 13.01 24.87
CA GLY A 165 -28.16 13.09 23.66
C GLY A 165 -27.51 11.75 23.44
N SER A 166 -28.15 10.88 22.65
CA SER A 166 -27.40 9.88 21.90
C SER A 166 -26.36 10.65 21.09
N VAL A 167 -25.08 10.47 21.41
CA VAL A 167 -24.00 10.91 20.52
C VAL A 167 -24.23 10.12 19.22
N HIS A 168 -24.64 10.81 18.16
CA HIS A 168 -24.84 10.16 16.87
C HIS A 168 -23.45 9.88 16.29
N GLU A 169 -22.99 8.64 16.45
CA GLU A 169 -21.75 8.15 15.85
C GLU A 169 -21.97 7.82 14.37
N ILE A 170 -20.93 8.03 13.57
CA ILE A 170 -20.96 7.79 12.13
C ILE A 170 -20.51 6.36 11.87
N ASP A 171 -21.25 5.60 11.07
CA ASP A 171 -20.78 4.28 10.60
C ASP A 171 -19.62 4.47 9.61
N GLU A 172 -18.43 4.19 10.10
CA GLU A 172 -17.18 4.33 9.36
C GLU A 172 -16.89 3.18 8.39
N HIS A 173 -17.68 2.10 8.42
CA HIS A 173 -17.53 0.91 7.59
C HIS A 173 -17.99 1.14 6.14
N VAL A 174 -17.72 2.34 5.61
CA VAL A 174 -18.21 2.83 4.31
C VAL A 174 -17.82 1.94 3.13
N TRP A 175 -16.71 1.20 3.24
CA TRP A 175 -16.24 0.27 2.20
C TRP A 175 -17.13 -0.96 2.04
N THR A 176 -17.98 -1.27 3.02
CA THR A 176 -18.86 -2.46 2.99
C THR A 176 -20.01 -2.31 2.00
N SER A 177 -20.35 -1.07 1.61
CA SER A 177 -21.26 -0.79 0.51
C SER A 177 -20.51 -0.85 -0.83
N PRO A 178 -20.89 -1.74 -1.78
CA PRO A 178 -20.26 -1.80 -3.10
C PRO A 178 -20.36 -0.50 -3.89
N VAL A 179 -21.42 0.29 -3.64
CA VAL A 179 -21.61 1.60 -4.27
C VAL A 179 -20.55 2.58 -3.75
N ASN A 180 -20.35 2.64 -2.44
CA ASN A 180 -19.33 3.48 -1.81
C ASN A 180 -17.92 3.01 -2.18
N ALA A 181 -17.68 1.70 -2.20
CA ALA A 181 -16.41 1.13 -2.64
C ALA A 181 -16.05 1.58 -4.07
N SER A 182 -17.02 1.63 -4.98
CA SER A 182 -16.80 2.12 -6.35
C SER A 182 -16.38 3.60 -6.37
N VAL A 183 -17.01 4.46 -5.57
CA VAL A 183 -16.63 5.88 -5.44
C VAL A 183 -15.24 6.05 -4.84
N ILE A 184 -14.90 5.26 -3.81
CA ILE A 184 -13.58 5.26 -3.19
C ILE A 184 -12.51 4.82 -4.19
N VAL A 185 -12.77 3.77 -4.98
CA VAL A 185 -11.87 3.29 -6.05
C VAL A 185 -11.61 4.39 -7.09
N GLU A 186 -12.64 5.12 -7.52
CA GLU A 186 -12.47 6.25 -8.43
C GLU A 186 -11.57 7.32 -7.83
N LYS A 187 -11.78 7.66 -6.55
CA LYS A 187 -10.98 8.67 -5.88
C LYS A 187 -9.51 8.26 -5.77
N ILE A 188 -9.25 7.00 -5.43
CA ILE A 188 -7.90 6.43 -5.35
C ILE A 188 -7.23 6.49 -6.73
N LYS A 189 -7.92 6.06 -7.80
CA LYS A 189 -7.42 6.12 -9.18
C LYS A 189 -7.01 7.54 -9.56
N GLU A 190 -7.85 8.53 -9.31
CA GLU A 190 -7.54 9.93 -9.63
C GLU A 190 -6.25 10.42 -8.97
N VAL A 191 -6.06 10.11 -7.68
CA VAL A 191 -4.86 10.49 -6.92
C VAL A 191 -3.62 9.76 -7.44
N LEU A 192 -3.74 8.47 -7.76
CA LEU A 192 -2.65 7.70 -8.35
C LEU A 192 -2.23 8.28 -9.72
N ILE A 193 -3.18 8.64 -10.58
CA ILE A 193 -2.90 9.29 -11.87
C ILE A 193 -2.24 10.67 -11.68
N GLN A 194 -2.67 11.43 -10.67
CA GLN A 194 -2.11 12.74 -10.36
C GLN A 194 -0.63 12.63 -9.95
N LYS A 195 -0.30 11.63 -9.13
CA LYS A 195 1.06 11.42 -8.62
C LYS A 195 1.97 10.65 -9.57
N ASP A 196 1.38 9.81 -10.42
CA ASP A 196 2.10 8.93 -11.33
C ASP A 196 1.37 8.83 -12.68
N SER A 197 1.47 9.91 -13.45
CA SER A 197 0.82 10.02 -14.76
C SER A 197 1.38 9.05 -15.82
N GLU A 198 2.56 8.48 -15.60
CA GLU A 198 3.19 7.54 -16.53
C GLU A 198 2.42 6.20 -16.58
N ASN A 199 1.85 5.78 -15.44
CA ASN A 199 1.06 4.55 -15.32
C ASN A 199 -0.45 4.75 -15.50
N LYS A 200 -0.88 5.95 -15.92
CA LYS A 200 -2.29 6.33 -16.03
C LYS A 200 -3.17 5.28 -16.72
N ALA A 201 -2.75 4.80 -17.89
CA ALA A 201 -3.55 3.85 -18.66
C ALA A 201 -3.77 2.52 -17.92
N ALA A 202 -2.78 2.07 -17.15
CA ALA A 202 -2.90 0.86 -16.32
C ALA A 202 -3.89 1.09 -15.18
N TYR A 203 -3.83 2.24 -14.51
CA TYR A 203 -4.78 2.58 -13.43
C TYR A 203 -6.22 2.66 -13.92
N GLU A 204 -6.47 3.27 -15.09
CA GLU A 204 -7.80 3.33 -15.70
C GLU A 204 -8.33 1.94 -16.06
N GLU A 205 -7.55 1.14 -16.80
CA GLU A 205 -7.97 -0.21 -17.22
C GLU A 205 -8.23 -1.14 -16.02
N ASN A 206 -7.39 -1.06 -14.98
CA ASN A 206 -7.52 -1.90 -13.80
C ASN A 206 -8.72 -1.51 -12.93
N ALA A 207 -8.97 -0.21 -12.74
CA ALA A 207 -10.14 0.26 -12.01
C ALA A 207 -11.44 -0.14 -12.71
N ASP A 208 -11.52 0.06 -14.02
CA ASP A 208 -12.69 -0.32 -14.83
C ASP A 208 -12.97 -1.83 -14.69
N ARG A 209 -11.91 -2.65 -14.70
CA ARG A 209 -12.01 -4.11 -14.51
C ARG A 209 -12.45 -4.49 -13.09
N TYR A 210 -12.03 -3.75 -12.07
CA TYR A 210 -12.37 -4.04 -10.68
C TYR A 210 -13.83 -3.68 -10.35
N GLN A 211 -14.40 -2.69 -11.03
CA GLN A 211 -15.76 -2.22 -10.82
C GLN A 211 -16.83 -2.94 -11.67
N THR A 212 -16.43 -3.81 -12.61
CA THR A 212 -17.31 -4.55 -13.52
C THR A 212 -17.61 -5.97 -13.03
#